data_AF-A0AAV2BQ10-F1
#
_entry.id   AF-A0AAV2BQ10-F1
#
_cell.length_a   1.000
_cell.length_b   1.000
_cell.length_c   1.000
_cell.angle_alpha   90.00
_cell.angle_beta   90.00
_cell.angle_gamma   90.00
#
_symmetry.space_group_name_H-M   'P 1'
#
loop_
_entity.id
_entity.type
_entity.pdbx_description
1 polymer ?
#
loop_
_entity_poly.entity_id
_entity_poly.type
_entity_poly.pdbx_seq_one_letter_code
_entity_poly.pdbx_strand_id
1 'polypeptide(L)'
;MHMTSRFPYASFDNYEALELPYNGGNVSMVILLPNERDGLQDLEESLTPERLDEIQRRFLRTDVDISLPKFKLQFEKELSPEIRALGANRIFRNGADFSGMTSSRNVAVSQVVHKAVIEVNEKEVKLLQQQELMWLLRAQFVEPHNSRRTILSFSPL
;
A
#
# COMPACT_ATOMS: atom_id res chain seq x y z
N MET A 1 -22.69 -1.43 -0.74
CA MET A 1 -22.93 -0.29 0.16
C MET A 1 -23.54 0.83 -0.64
N HIS A 2 -24.69 1.35 -0.20
CA HIS A 2 -25.29 2.57 -0.73
C HIS A 2 -25.40 3.56 0.44
N MET A 3 -24.86 4.77 0.30
CA MET A 3 -25.04 5.83 1.29
C MET A 3 -25.02 7.20 0.64
N THR A 4 -25.83 8.12 1.16
CA THR A 4 -25.81 9.52 0.78
C THR A 4 -25.34 10.33 1.99
N SER A 5 -24.22 11.03 1.85
CA SER A 5 -23.66 11.87 2.92
C SER A 5 -22.68 12.89 2.34
N ARG A 6 -22.19 13.78 3.19
CA ARG A 6 -21.30 14.87 2.78
C ARG A 6 -19.85 14.46 2.92
N PHE A 7 -19.19 14.22 1.78
CA PHE A 7 -17.79 13.81 1.71
C PHE A 7 -16.95 14.80 0.90
N PRO A 8 -15.63 14.87 1.13
CA PRO A 8 -14.73 15.58 0.21
C PRO A 8 -14.76 14.90 -1.16
N TYR A 9 -15.13 15.68 -2.17
CA TYR A 9 -15.31 15.22 -3.55
C TYR A 9 -14.77 16.26 -4.53
N ALA A 10 -14.23 15.80 -5.65
CA ALA A 10 -13.75 16.63 -6.74
C ALA A 10 -14.03 15.94 -8.08
N SER A 11 -14.50 16.71 -9.05
CA SER A 11 -14.70 16.26 -10.43
C SER A 11 -13.61 16.83 -11.33
N PHE A 12 -13.04 15.97 -12.17
CA PHE A 12 -12.06 16.27 -13.20
C PHE A 12 -12.63 15.89 -14.57
N ASP A 13 -11.96 16.31 -15.64
CA ASP A 13 -12.44 16.10 -17.01
C ASP A 13 -12.58 14.59 -17.35
N ASN A 14 -11.69 13.74 -16.82
CA ASN A 14 -11.59 12.32 -17.14
C ASN A 14 -11.86 11.36 -15.96
N TYR A 15 -12.01 11.86 -14.74
CA TYR A 15 -12.30 11.05 -13.56
C TYR A 15 -12.96 11.86 -12.44
N GLU A 16 -13.54 11.16 -11.49
CA GLU A 16 -14.02 11.71 -10.24
C GLU A 16 -13.15 11.24 -9.08
N ALA A 17 -12.99 12.07 -8.06
CA ALA A 17 -12.26 11.75 -6.84
C ALA A 17 -13.18 11.89 -5.64
N LEU A 18 -13.14 10.90 -4.75
CA LEU A 18 -13.90 10.85 -3.50
C LEU A 18 -12.98 10.48 -2.34
N GLU A 19 -13.03 11.22 -1.25
CA GLU A 19 -12.32 10.90 -0.02
C GLU A 19 -13.28 10.31 1.03
N LEU A 20 -12.96 9.10 1.49
CA LEU A 20 -13.68 8.40 2.55
C LEU A 20 -12.80 8.36 3.82
N PRO A 21 -13.05 9.23 4.81
CA PRO A 21 -12.31 9.20 6.06
C PRO A 21 -12.64 7.95 6.88
N TYR A 22 -11.62 7.37 7.52
CA TYR A 22 -11.81 6.29 8.49
C TYR A 22 -12.08 6.81 9.90
N ASN A 23 -12.64 5.93 10.72
CA ASN A 23 -12.85 6.20 12.14
C ASN A 23 -11.50 6.53 12.81
N GLY A 24 -11.46 7.68 13.49
CA GLY A 24 -10.23 8.20 14.12
C GLY A 24 -9.56 9.34 13.36
N GLY A 25 -10.03 9.71 12.16
CA GLY A 25 -9.72 10.97 11.48
C GLY A 25 -8.29 11.14 10.94
N ASN A 26 -7.37 10.23 11.26
CA ASN A 26 -5.96 10.32 10.86
C ASN A 26 -5.65 9.62 9.53
N VAL A 27 -6.60 8.87 8.97
CA VAL A 27 -6.43 8.11 7.73
C VAL A 27 -7.72 8.19 6.92
N SER A 28 -7.58 8.35 5.61
CA SER A 28 -8.68 8.33 4.64
C SER A 28 -8.33 7.47 3.43
N MET A 29 -9.36 7.00 2.74
CA MET A 29 -9.25 6.32 1.45
C MET A 29 -9.67 7.30 0.35
N VAL A 30 -8.78 7.58 -0.59
CA VAL A 30 -9.10 8.34 -1.80
C VAL A 30 -9.44 7.35 -2.92
N ILE A 31 -10.65 7.46 -3.45
CA ILE A 31 -11.13 6.66 -4.58
C ILE A 31 -11.08 7.57 -5.80
N LEU A 32 -10.37 7.12 -6.84
CA LEU A 32 -10.39 7.74 -8.16
C LEU A 32 -11.20 6.85 -9.09
N LEU A 33 -12.26 7.41 -9.67
CA LEU A 33 -13.18 6.71 -10.55
C LEU A 33 -13.07 7.31 -11.96
N PRO A 34 -12.44 6.62 -12.92
CA PRO A 34 -12.44 7.05 -14.31
C PRO A 34 -13.87 7.20 -14.85
N ASN A 35 -14.10 8.24 -15.66
CA ASN A 35 -15.39 8.46 -16.32
C ASN A 35 -15.66 7.37 -17.39
N GLU A 36 -14.59 6.85 -17.99
CA GLU A 36 -14.62 5.79 -18.99
C GLU A 36 -14.30 4.42 -18.37
N ARG A 37 -14.99 3.38 -18.83
CA ARG A 37 -14.83 2.02 -18.31
C ARG A 37 -13.40 1.47 -18.44
N ASP A 38 -12.72 1.80 -19.52
CA ASP A 38 -11.36 1.34 -19.82
C ASP A 38 -10.30 2.41 -19.49
N GLY A 39 -10.71 3.54 -18.88
CA GLY A 39 -9.83 4.67 -18.59
C GLY A 39 -8.90 4.51 -17.37
N LEU A 40 -8.91 3.34 -16.72
CA LEU A 40 -8.08 3.10 -15.52
C LEU A 40 -6.58 3.13 -15.85
N GLN A 41 -6.17 2.50 -16.96
CA GLN A 41 -4.75 2.46 -17.33
C GLN A 41 -4.21 3.86 -17.61
N ASP A 42 -4.94 4.65 -18.41
CA ASP A 42 -4.57 6.04 -18.72
C ASP A 42 -4.53 6.90 -17.46
N LEU A 43 -5.47 6.68 -16.53
CA LEU A 43 -5.46 7.36 -15.25
C LEU A 43 -4.20 7.00 -14.46
N GLU A 44 -3.87 5.72 -14.32
CA GLU A 44 -2.67 5.23 -13.61
C GLU A 44 -1.37 5.80 -14.19
N GLU A 45 -1.22 5.81 -15.52
CA GLU A 45 -0.05 6.37 -16.20
C GLU A 45 0.07 7.89 -16.02
N SER A 46 -1.06 8.56 -15.85
CA SER A 46 -1.10 10.00 -15.65
C SER A 46 -0.82 10.44 -14.21
N LEU A 47 -0.89 9.53 -13.23
CA LEU A 47 -0.72 9.84 -11.82
C LEU A 47 0.73 10.20 -11.51
N THR A 48 0.91 11.46 -11.10
CA THR A 48 2.17 12.03 -10.64
C THR A 48 1.98 12.59 -9.23
N PRO A 49 3.07 12.78 -8.45
CA PRO A 49 2.99 13.42 -7.15
C PRO A 49 2.25 14.78 -7.20
N GLU A 50 2.53 15.58 -8.23
CA GLU A 50 1.93 16.90 -8.43
C GLU A 50 0.41 16.82 -8.66
N ARG A 51 -0.04 15.81 -9.42
CA ARG A 51 -1.48 15.57 -9.63
C ARG A 51 -2.16 15.07 -8.36
N LEU A 52 -1.48 14.24 -7.56
CA LEU A 52 -2.03 13.79 -6.29
C LEU A 52 -2.24 14.97 -5.32
N ASP A 53 -1.30 15.91 -5.28
CA ASP A 53 -1.41 17.15 -4.52
C ASP A 53 -2.50 18.08 -5.08
N GLU A 54 -2.70 18.12 -6.39
CA GLU A 54 -3.81 18.83 -7.00
C GLU A 54 -5.16 18.24 -6.58
N ILE A 55 -5.30 16.91 -6.63
CA ILE A 55 -6.51 16.20 -6.21
C ILE A 55 -6.88 16.56 -4.78
N GLN A 56 -5.92 16.48 -3.86
CA GLN A 56 -6.15 16.82 -2.45
C GLN A 56 -6.61 18.27 -2.25
N ARG A 57 -6.05 19.22 -3.02
CA ARG A 57 -6.41 20.64 -2.91
C ARG A 57 -7.78 20.98 -3.50
N ARG A 58 -8.29 20.18 -4.44
CA ARG A 58 -9.56 20.43 -5.12
C ARG A 58 -10.76 19.82 -4.41
N PHE A 59 -10.56 19.04 -3.36
CA PHE A 59 -11.66 18.45 -2.60
C PHE A 59 -12.55 19.51 -1.96
N LEU A 60 -13.86 19.37 -2.19
CA LEU A 60 -14.89 20.18 -1.57
C LEU A 60 -15.93 19.26 -0.93
N ARG A 61 -16.39 19.63 0.29
CA ARG A 61 -17.43 18.88 0.99
C ARG A 61 -18.77 19.00 0.27
N THR A 62 -19.15 17.94 -0.42
CA THR A 62 -20.32 17.87 -1.31
C THR A 62 -21.20 16.71 -0.87
N ASP A 63 -22.52 16.85 -1.02
CA ASP A 63 -23.44 15.73 -0.81
C ASP A 63 -23.30 14.75 -1.99
N VAL A 64 -22.84 13.54 -1.70
CA VAL A 64 -22.56 12.51 -2.71
C VAL A 64 -23.36 11.25 -2.37
N ASP A 65 -24.00 10.67 -3.39
CA ASP A 65 -24.58 9.34 -3.32
C ASP A 65 -23.57 8.30 -3.78
N ILE A 66 -23.17 7.42 -2.86
CA ILE A 66 -22.04 6.51 -3.03
C ILE A 66 -22.56 5.09 -3.12
N SER A 67 -22.20 4.41 -4.21
CA SER A 67 -22.43 2.99 -4.42
C SER A 67 -21.10 2.25 -4.46
N LEU A 68 -20.65 1.70 -3.33
CA LEU A 68 -19.38 0.98 -3.22
C LEU A 68 -19.61 -0.52 -3.00
N PRO A 69 -19.15 -1.40 -3.90
CA PRO A 69 -19.30 -2.84 -3.73
C PRO A 69 -18.44 -3.36 -2.57
N LYS A 70 -18.88 -4.48 -1.96
CA LYS A 70 -18.02 -5.24 -1.05
C LYS A 70 -16.97 -5.98 -1.87
N PHE A 71 -15.72 -5.86 -1.48
CA PHE A 71 -14.65 -6.60 -2.14
C PHE A 71 -13.54 -6.94 -1.16
N LYS A 72 -12.75 -7.94 -1.56
CA LYS A 72 -11.54 -8.36 -0.86
C LYS A 72 -10.43 -8.51 -1.87
N LEU A 73 -9.36 -7.75 -1.68
CA LEU A 73 -8.15 -7.81 -2.48
C LEU A 73 -7.05 -8.43 -1.64
N GLN A 74 -6.35 -9.39 -2.20
CA GLN A 74 -5.14 -9.98 -1.62
C GLN A 74 -4.02 -9.81 -2.63
N PHE A 75 -2.94 -9.19 -2.19
CA PHE A 75 -1.75 -8.96 -2.98
C PHE A 75 -0.57 -9.61 -2.27
N GLU A 76 0.22 -10.38 -3.02
CA GLU A 76 1.47 -10.97 -2.55
C GLU A 76 2.47 -10.90 -3.70
N LYS A 77 3.58 -10.21 -3.48
CA LYS A 77 4.63 -10.02 -4.49
C LYS A 77 6.02 -10.08 -3.87
N GLU A 78 6.90 -10.79 -4.56
CA GLU A 78 8.32 -10.79 -4.29
C GLU A 78 8.93 -9.54 -4.93
N LEU A 79 9.42 -8.60 -4.12
CA LEU A 79 9.87 -7.27 -4.56
C LEU A 79 11.38 -7.16 -4.75
N SER A 80 12.16 -8.22 -4.53
CA SER A 80 13.60 -8.10 -4.69
C SER A 80 14.04 -7.70 -6.10
N PRO A 81 13.41 -8.15 -7.21
CA PRO A 81 13.75 -7.70 -8.55
C PRO A 81 13.58 -6.18 -8.72
N GLU A 82 12.46 -5.62 -8.25
CA GLU A 82 12.16 -4.20 -8.32
C GLU A 82 13.09 -3.38 -7.44
N ILE A 83 13.34 -3.82 -6.19
CA ILE A 83 14.27 -3.14 -5.27
C ILE A 83 15.70 -3.15 -5.83
N ARG A 84 16.11 -4.22 -6.51
CA ARG A 84 17.37 -4.29 -7.24
C ARG A 84 17.41 -3.30 -8.41
N ALA A 85 16.33 -3.22 -9.19
CA ALA A 85 16.19 -2.28 -10.31
C ALA A 85 16.24 -0.81 -9.84
N LEU A 86 15.70 -0.52 -8.65
CA LEU A 86 15.76 0.79 -8.00
C LEU A 86 17.15 1.16 -7.42
N GLY A 87 18.14 0.24 -7.51
CA GLY A 87 19.53 0.51 -7.16
C GLY A 87 19.99 -0.04 -5.81
N ALA A 88 19.10 -0.62 -5.02
CA ALA A 88 19.44 -1.22 -3.72
C ALA A 88 20.04 -2.63 -3.86
N ASN A 89 21.00 -2.81 -4.77
CA ASN A 89 21.62 -4.11 -5.06
C ASN A 89 22.53 -4.62 -3.94
N ARG A 90 23.12 -3.71 -3.14
CA ARG A 90 24.12 -4.04 -2.13
C ARG A 90 23.59 -4.95 -1.03
N ILE A 91 22.32 -4.76 -0.61
CA ILE A 91 21.70 -5.50 0.49
C ILE A 91 21.52 -6.99 0.20
N PHE A 92 21.54 -7.38 -1.08
CA PHE A 92 21.35 -8.75 -1.54
C PHE A 92 22.67 -9.49 -1.82
N ARG A 93 23.82 -8.83 -1.66
CA ARG A 93 25.14 -9.42 -1.97
C ARG A 93 25.86 -9.83 -0.70
N ASN A 94 26.69 -10.87 -0.82
CA ASN A 94 27.65 -11.22 0.22
C ASN A 94 28.60 -10.03 0.46
N GLY A 95 28.76 -9.63 1.72
CA GLY A 95 29.50 -8.41 2.10
C GLY A 95 28.61 -7.17 2.25
N ALA A 96 27.29 -7.32 2.24
CA ALA A 96 26.38 -6.29 2.73
C ALA A 96 26.68 -5.97 4.21
N ASP A 97 26.65 -4.69 4.56
CA ASP A 97 26.88 -4.26 5.93
C ASP A 97 25.56 -4.24 6.70
N PHE A 98 25.38 -5.25 7.55
CA PHE A 98 24.28 -5.35 8.52
C PHE A 98 24.79 -5.33 9.97
N SER A 99 25.97 -4.75 10.21
CA SER A 99 26.61 -4.71 11.53
C SER A 99 25.75 -4.05 12.62
N GLY A 100 24.87 -3.11 12.24
CA GLY A 100 23.89 -2.49 13.15
C GLY A 100 22.73 -3.40 13.59
N MET A 101 22.54 -4.54 12.92
CA MET A 101 21.47 -5.51 13.22
C MET A 101 22.00 -6.82 13.79
N THR A 102 23.19 -7.25 13.38
CA THR A 102 23.76 -8.55 13.77
C THR A 102 25.28 -8.51 13.80
N SER A 103 25.85 -9.28 14.73
CA SER A 103 27.29 -9.54 14.80
C SER A 103 27.77 -10.57 13.77
N SER A 104 26.86 -11.27 13.10
CA SER A 104 27.17 -12.25 12.07
C SER A 104 27.75 -11.56 10.83
N ARG A 105 28.90 -12.07 10.35
CA ARG A 105 29.51 -11.61 9.10
C ARG A 105 28.90 -12.37 7.93
N ASN A 106 28.91 -11.76 6.73
CA ASN A 106 28.37 -12.34 5.49
C ASN A 106 26.86 -12.61 5.51
N VAL A 107 26.09 -11.69 6.10
CA VAL A 107 24.63 -11.71 6.05
C VAL A 107 24.16 -10.90 4.84
N ALA A 108 23.17 -11.42 4.12
CA ALA A 108 22.56 -10.77 2.95
C ALA A 108 21.05 -11.03 2.92
N VAL A 109 20.28 -10.06 2.44
CA VAL A 109 18.84 -10.24 2.20
C VAL A 109 18.69 -11.27 1.09
N SER A 110 17.96 -12.36 1.36
CA SER A 110 17.68 -13.37 0.32
C SER A 110 16.45 -12.99 -0.49
N GLN A 111 15.40 -12.50 0.18
CA GLN A 111 14.13 -12.19 -0.45
C GLN A 111 13.39 -11.08 0.31
N VAL A 112 12.71 -10.21 -0.42
CA VAL A 112 11.75 -9.25 0.12
C VAL A 112 10.35 -9.63 -0.37
N VAL A 113 9.48 -10.04 0.54
CA VAL A 113 8.08 -10.36 0.23
C VAL A 113 7.18 -9.27 0.78
N HIS A 114 6.34 -8.72 -0.11
CA HIS A 114 5.32 -7.74 0.22
C HIS A 114 3.94 -8.39 0.10
N LYS A 115 3.19 -8.39 1.20
CA LYS A 115 1.84 -8.91 1.28
C LYS A 115 0.90 -7.84 1.81
N ALA A 116 -0.22 -7.63 1.13
CA ALA A 116 -1.25 -6.68 1.51
C ALA A 116 -2.64 -7.31 1.34
N VAL A 117 -3.56 -7.00 2.25
CA VAL A 117 -4.96 -7.43 2.17
C VAL A 117 -5.83 -6.22 2.44
N ILE A 118 -6.76 -5.94 1.52
CA ILE A 118 -7.76 -4.88 1.63
C ILE A 118 -9.13 -5.55 1.63
N GLU A 119 -9.97 -5.24 2.60
CA GLU A 119 -11.34 -5.75 2.68
C GLU A 119 -12.28 -4.59 2.96
N VAL A 120 -13.26 -4.39 2.07
CA VAL A 120 -14.27 -3.33 2.18
C VAL A 120 -15.62 -3.99 2.48
N ASN A 121 -16.22 -3.61 3.61
CA ASN A 121 -17.53 -4.10 4.06
C ASN A 121 -18.46 -2.94 4.49
N GLU A 122 -19.76 -3.23 4.59
CA GLU A 122 -20.83 -2.23 4.78
C GLU A 122 -21.02 -1.75 6.21
N LYS A 123 -20.51 -2.47 7.22
CA LYS A 123 -20.86 -2.15 8.60
C LYS A 123 -19.91 -1.15 9.21
N GLU A 124 -18.65 -1.20 8.85
CA GLU A 124 -17.61 -0.24 9.20
C GLU A 124 -16.55 -0.42 8.11
N VAL A 125 -15.88 0.64 7.66
CA VAL A 125 -14.47 0.40 7.28
C VAL A 125 -13.72 0.16 8.58
N LYS A 126 -13.98 -0.99 9.17
CA LYS A 126 -13.22 -1.56 10.26
C LYS A 126 -11.91 -1.93 9.61
N LEU A 127 -10.91 -1.06 9.77
CA LEU A 127 -9.59 -1.58 10.11
C LEU A 127 -9.90 -2.54 11.25
N LEU A 128 -9.81 -3.86 11.02
CA LEU A 128 -9.96 -4.82 12.10
C LEU A 128 -9.07 -4.28 13.21
N GLN A 129 -9.68 -3.86 14.32
CA GLN A 129 -8.99 -3.67 15.60
C GLN A 129 -8.61 -5.08 16.09
N GLN A 130 -7.74 -5.72 15.33
CA GLN A 130 -6.71 -6.59 15.82
C GLN A 130 -5.45 -5.89 15.36
N GLN A 131 -4.59 -5.54 16.31
CA GLN A 131 -3.24 -5.06 16.06
C GLN A 131 -2.48 -6.15 15.29
N GLU A 132 -2.71 -6.22 13.98
CA GLU A 132 -2.02 -7.02 12.98
C GLU A 132 -2.62 -6.70 11.59
N LEU A 133 -2.73 -5.41 11.25
CA LEU A 133 -2.62 -5.01 9.85
C LEU A 133 -1.17 -5.27 9.45
N MET A 134 -0.94 -6.53 9.10
CA MET A 134 0.34 -7.13 8.80
C MET A 134 0.86 -6.57 7.47
N TRP A 135 1.34 -5.33 7.48
CA TRP A 135 2.32 -4.82 6.51
C TRP A 135 3.68 -5.52 6.75
N LEU A 136 3.70 -6.86 6.70
CA LEU A 136 4.96 -7.57 6.79
C LEU A 136 5.67 -7.43 5.45
N LEU A 137 6.60 -6.46 5.39
CA LEU A 137 7.79 -6.65 4.58
C LEU A 137 8.59 -7.77 5.26
N ARG A 138 8.44 -9.01 4.78
CA ARG A 138 9.28 -10.11 5.25
C ARG A 138 10.58 -10.05 4.46
N ALA A 139 11.67 -9.68 5.13
CA ALA A 139 13.01 -9.95 4.64
C ALA A 139 13.40 -11.34 5.12
N GLN A 140 13.51 -12.29 4.20
CA GLN A 140 14.05 -13.61 4.51
C GLN A 140 15.58 -13.52 4.42
N PHE A 141 16.28 -14.05 5.42
CA PHE A 141 17.74 -14.17 5.44
C PHE A 141 18.10 -15.67 5.46
N VAL A 142 19.06 -16.07 4.64
CA VAL A 142 19.58 -17.44 4.58
C VAL A 142 21.07 -17.38 4.94
N GLU A 143 21.45 -17.98 6.07
CA GLU A 143 22.87 -18.12 6.45
C GLU A 143 23.54 -19.25 5.64
N PRO A 144 24.77 -19.08 5.13
CA PRO A 144 25.41 -20.03 4.21
C PRO A 144 25.76 -21.40 4.81
N HIS A 145 25.64 -21.60 6.13
CA HIS A 145 26.02 -22.86 6.80
C HIS A 145 24.97 -23.48 7.73
N ASN A 146 23.70 -23.03 7.70
CA ASN A 146 22.68 -23.58 8.59
C ASN A 146 21.30 -23.63 7.91
N SER A 147 20.62 -24.77 7.96
CA SER A 147 19.25 -24.97 7.44
C SER A 147 18.16 -24.24 8.25
N ARG A 148 18.53 -23.24 9.07
CA ARG A 148 17.59 -22.42 9.85
C ARG A 148 17.31 -21.13 9.09
N ARG A 149 16.08 -21.00 8.59
CA ARG A 149 15.54 -19.77 7.99
C ARG A 149 15.14 -18.82 9.13
N THR A 150 15.85 -17.72 9.28
CA THR A 150 15.48 -16.67 10.23
C THR A 150 14.60 -15.64 9.51
N ILE A 151 13.37 -15.46 10.00
CA ILE A 151 12.42 -14.46 9.49
C ILE A 151 12.46 -13.28 10.44
N LEU A 152 12.89 -12.11 9.97
CA LEU A 152 12.78 -10.87 10.73
C LEU A 152 11.56 -10.11 10.20
N SER A 153 10.57 -9.93 11.07
CA SER A 153 9.41 -9.07 10.86
C SER A 153 9.76 -7.64 11.25
N PHE A 154 9.70 -6.70 10.32
CA PHE A 154 9.76 -5.29 10.63
C PHE A 154 8.35 -4.77 10.89
N SER A 155 8.07 -4.33 12.11
CA SER A 155 6.90 -3.52 12.44
C SER A 155 7.29 -2.04 12.28
N PRO A 156 6.53 -1.21 11.54
CA PRO A 156 6.71 0.23 11.62
C PRO A 156 6.30 0.72 13.03
N LEU A 157 7.07 1.67 13.57
CA LEU A 157 6.83 2.34 14.85
C LEU A 157 5.52 3.13 14.86
#